data_AF-A0A522ARZ3-F1
#
_entry.id   AF-A0A522ARZ3-F1
#
_cell.length_a   1.000
_cell.length_b   1.000
_cell.length_c   1.000
_cell.angle_alpha   90.00
_cell.angle_beta   90.00
_cell.angle_gamma   90.00
#
_symmetry.space_group_name_H-M   'P 1'
#
loop_
_entity.id
_entity.type
_entity.pdbx_description
1 polymer ?
#
loop_
_entity_poly.entity_id
_entity_poly.type
_entity_poly.pdbx_seq_one_letter_code
_entity_poly.pdbx_strand_id
1 'polypeptide(L)'
;MTVTELSVLDLKKREREVRQEFPHTEQAFAKVREVLIAKLFATTMHAKKERERLYQAVQILDAVKAALTEMMGVGSDDIEKYVEQIAATKA
;
A
#
# COMPACT_ATOMS: atom_id res chain seq x y z
N MET A 1 3.04 30.77 -17.31
CA MET A 1 3.52 29.45 -16.83
C MET A 1 2.31 28.55 -16.69
N THR A 2 2.06 27.74 -17.70
CA THR A 2 0.91 26.82 -17.78
C THR A 2 1.28 25.48 -17.15
N VAL A 3 0.37 24.97 -16.33
CA VAL A 3 0.50 23.85 -15.37
C VAL A 3 0.68 22.45 -16.04
N THR A 4 0.95 22.39 -17.33
CA THR A 4 0.80 21.16 -18.15
C THR A 4 2.08 20.32 -18.34
N GLU A 5 3.22 20.77 -17.83
CA GLU A 5 4.53 20.10 -17.95
C GLU A 5 5.14 19.54 -16.65
N LEU A 6 4.39 19.55 -15.53
CA LEU A 6 4.53 18.55 -14.44
C LEU A 6 4.08 17.14 -14.94
N SER A 7 4.41 16.89 -16.21
CA SER A 7 3.87 15.94 -17.15
C SER A 7 4.38 14.56 -16.83
N VAL A 8 3.53 13.55 -16.98
CA VAL A 8 3.79 12.12 -17.24
C VAL A 8 5.12 11.49 -16.75
N LEU A 9 6.28 12.05 -17.10
CA LEU A 9 7.58 11.77 -16.48
C LEU A 9 7.55 11.80 -14.95
N ASP A 10 6.90 12.79 -14.33
CA ASP A 10 6.78 12.86 -12.86
C ASP A 10 5.89 11.75 -12.30
N LEU A 11 4.82 11.38 -13.02
CA LEU A 11 3.94 10.27 -12.64
C LEU A 11 4.64 8.92 -12.76
N LYS A 12 5.37 8.68 -13.87
CA LYS A 12 6.16 7.45 -14.06
C LYS A 12 7.31 7.34 -13.07
N LYS A 13 7.95 8.46 -12.73
CA LYS A 13 8.99 8.50 -11.70
C LYS A 13 8.41 8.14 -10.34
N ARG A 14 7.28 8.75 -9.98
CA ARG A 14 6.58 8.49 -8.71
C ARG A 14 6.05 7.06 -8.63
N GLU A 15 5.52 6.52 -9.73
CA GLU A 15 5.13 5.11 -9.82
C GLU A 15 6.34 4.18 -9.61
N ARG A 16 7.49 4.51 -10.21
CA ARG A 16 8.72 3.72 -10.05
C ARG A 16 9.26 3.80 -8.61
N GLU A 17 9.21 4.97 -7.97
CA GLU A 17 9.56 5.16 -6.56
C GLU A 17 8.62 4.33 -5.66
N VAL A 18 7.30 4.42 -5.87
CA VAL A 18 6.32 3.64 -5.11
C VAL A 18 6.48 2.13 -5.35
N ARG A 19 6.76 1.68 -6.58
CA ARG A 19 7.08 0.26 -6.88
C ARG A 19 8.35 -0.23 -6.19
N GLN A 20 9.33 0.65 -5.96
CA GLN A 20 10.55 0.33 -5.22
C GLN A 20 10.32 0.30 -3.71
N GLU A 21 9.49 1.20 -3.18
CA GLU A 21 9.16 1.29 -1.76
C GLU A 21 8.15 0.21 -1.32
N PHE A 22 7.30 -0.26 -2.24
CA PHE A 22 6.24 -1.21 -1.92
C PHE A 22 6.76 -2.55 -1.36
N PRO A 23 7.80 -3.20 -1.91
CA PRO A 23 8.38 -4.41 -1.30
C PRO A 23 8.92 -4.18 0.12
N HIS A 24 9.55 -3.03 0.38
CA HIS A 24 10.05 -2.69 1.72
C HIS A 24 8.90 -2.45 2.69
N THR A 25 7.84 -1.80 2.21
CA THR A 25 6.61 -1.55 2.95
C THR A 25 5.89 -2.87 3.26
N GLU A 26 5.77 -3.78 2.30
CA GLU A 26 5.19 -5.12 2.51
C GLU A 26 6.00 -5.94 3.54
N GLN A 27 7.32 -5.90 3.45
CA GLN A 27 8.19 -6.54 4.44
C GLN A 27 8.02 -5.92 5.84
N ALA A 28 7.83 -4.61 5.95
CA ALA A 28 7.54 -3.95 7.22
C ALA A 28 6.18 -4.39 7.79
N PHE A 29 5.14 -4.48 6.95
CA PHE A 29 3.83 -5.04 7.33
C PHE A 29 3.96 -6.47 7.86
N ALA A 30 4.71 -7.34 7.17
CA ALA A 30 4.93 -8.72 7.61
C ALA A 30 5.58 -8.79 8.99
N LYS A 31 6.65 -8.00 9.23
CA LYS A 31 7.33 -7.93 10.54
C LYS A 31 6.40 -7.46 11.66
N VAL A 32 5.62 -6.40 11.43
CA VAL A 32 4.67 -5.90 12.44
C VAL A 32 3.62 -6.95 12.75
N ARG A 33 3.11 -7.65 11.72
CA ARG A 33 2.14 -8.74 11.87
C ARG A 33 2.69 -9.89 12.70
N GLU A 34 3.90 -10.34 12.42
CA GLU A 34 4.57 -11.40 13.18
C GLU A 34 4.71 -11.04 14.66
N VAL A 35 5.12 -9.79 14.96
CA VAL A 35 5.23 -9.30 16.34
C VAL A 35 3.88 -9.28 17.05
N LEU A 36 2.82 -8.82 16.39
CA LEU A 36 1.47 -8.76 16.97
C LEU A 36 0.91 -10.16 17.24
N ILE A 37 1.12 -11.10 16.31
CA ILE A 37 0.71 -12.49 16.46
C ILE A 37 1.49 -13.18 17.59
N ALA A 38 2.81 -12.96 17.66
CA ALA A 38 3.63 -13.49 18.74
C ALA A 38 3.17 -12.97 20.11
N LYS A 39 2.85 -11.68 20.22
CA LYS A 39 2.27 -11.08 21.44
C LYS A 39 0.91 -11.70 21.78
N LEU A 40 0.06 -11.95 20.77
CA LEU A 40 -1.25 -12.57 20.96
C LEU A 40 -1.13 -14.01 21.49
N PHE A 41 -0.18 -14.78 20.98
CA PHE A 41 0.09 -16.12 21.49
C PHE A 41 0.75 -16.11 22.88
N ALA A 42 1.54 -15.08 23.19
CA ALA A 42 2.13 -14.89 24.51
C ALA A 42 1.13 -14.39 25.58
N THR A 43 0.02 -13.75 25.19
CA THR A 43 -1.01 -13.32 26.13
C THR A 43 -1.84 -14.48 26.69
N THR A 44 -1.95 -14.53 28.02
CA THR A 44 -2.77 -15.52 28.75
C THR A 44 -4.27 -15.33 28.47
N MET A 45 -5.07 -16.39 28.58
CA MET A 45 -6.52 -16.35 28.29
C MET A 45 -7.30 -15.36 29.16
N HIS A 46 -6.78 -15.02 30.35
CA HIS A 46 -7.41 -14.07 31.26
C HIS A 46 -7.18 -12.59 30.86
N ALA A 47 -6.23 -12.32 29.95
CA ALA A 47 -5.98 -10.98 29.42
C ALA A 47 -6.91 -10.62 28.24
N LYS A 48 -8.23 -10.81 28.41
CA LYS A 48 -9.25 -10.68 27.34
C LYS A 48 -9.13 -9.36 26.56
N LYS A 49 -9.02 -8.23 27.26
CA LYS A 49 -8.94 -6.89 26.66
C LYS A 49 -7.68 -6.69 25.82
N GLU A 50 -6.55 -7.26 26.24
CA GLU A 50 -5.30 -7.17 25.50
C GLU A 50 -5.33 -8.06 24.25
N ARG A 51 -5.90 -9.25 24.36
CA ARG A 51 -6.15 -10.12 23.21
C ARG A 51 -7.05 -9.45 22.17
N GLU A 52 -8.16 -8.85 22.59
CA GLU A 52 -9.07 -8.09 21.70
C GLU A 52 -8.33 -6.95 20.97
N ARG A 53 -7.49 -6.19 21.68
CA ARG A 53 -6.66 -5.13 21.07
C ARG A 53 -5.67 -5.69 20.04
N LEU A 54 -4.99 -6.78 20.36
CA LEU A 54 -4.04 -7.42 19.46
C LEU A 54 -4.75 -7.99 18.21
N TYR A 55 -5.93 -8.59 18.36
CA TYR A 55 -6.75 -9.03 17.23
C TYR A 55 -7.16 -7.86 16.33
N GLN A 56 -7.65 -6.76 16.93
CA GLN A 56 -8.02 -5.56 16.17
C GLN A 56 -6.82 -4.96 15.43
N ALA A 57 -5.65 -4.91 16.07
CA ALA A 57 -4.44 -4.42 15.44
C ALA A 57 -4.04 -5.25 14.21
N VAL A 58 -4.13 -6.58 14.29
CA VAL A 58 -3.88 -7.47 13.13
C VAL A 58 -4.90 -7.24 12.02
N GLN A 59 -6.19 -7.13 12.35
CA GLN A 59 -7.25 -6.88 11.36
C GLN A 59 -7.07 -5.55 10.61
N ILE A 60 -6.74 -4.47 11.33
CA ILE A 60 -6.46 -3.17 10.72
C ILE A 60 -5.24 -3.29 9.79
N LEU A 61 -4.19 -3.97 10.23
CA LEU A 61 -2.97 -4.16 9.45
C LEU A 61 -3.24 -4.93 8.14
N ASP A 62 -4.02 -6.00 8.21
CA ASP A 62 -4.40 -6.81 7.05
C ASP A 62 -5.28 -5.99 6.07
N ALA A 63 -6.20 -5.17 6.57
CA ALA A 63 -7.03 -4.29 5.73
C ALA A 63 -6.20 -3.20 5.03
N VAL A 64 -5.25 -2.58 5.73
CA VAL A 64 -4.33 -1.58 5.14
C VAL A 64 -3.45 -2.23 4.07
N LYS A 65 -2.94 -3.45 4.32
CA LYS A 65 -2.18 -4.20 3.31
C LYS A 65 -3.04 -4.47 2.06
N ALA A 66 -4.29 -4.91 2.23
CA ALA A 66 -5.18 -5.19 1.11
C ALA A 66 -5.43 -3.95 0.25
N ALA A 67 -5.75 -2.80 0.86
CA ALA A 67 -5.96 -1.54 0.15
C ALA A 67 -4.70 -1.07 -0.58
N LEU A 68 -3.52 -1.22 0.02
CA LEU A 68 -2.25 -0.89 -0.62
C LEU A 68 -1.97 -1.79 -1.83
N THR A 69 -2.18 -3.10 -1.70
CA THR A 69 -2.03 -4.04 -2.82
C THR A 69 -3.00 -3.74 -3.96
N GLU A 70 -4.26 -3.38 -3.65
CA GLU A 70 -5.25 -2.99 -4.65
C GLU A 70 -4.84 -1.72 -5.39
N MET A 71 -4.39 -0.68 -4.68
CA MET A 71 -3.88 0.55 -5.32
C MET A 71 -2.68 0.28 -6.24
N MET A 72 -1.81 -0.67 -5.88
CA MET A 72 -0.69 -1.06 -6.72
C MET A 72 -1.09 -1.90 -7.94
N GLY A 73 -2.12 -2.75 -7.81
CA GLY A 73 -2.66 -3.53 -8.92
C GLY A 73 -3.48 -2.70 -9.91
N VAL A 74 -4.20 -1.69 -9.43
CA VAL A 74 -5.07 -0.82 -10.24
C VAL A 74 -4.30 0.37 -10.82
N GLY A 75 -3.27 0.88 -10.12
CA GLY A 75 -2.52 2.06 -10.54
C GLY A 75 -1.73 1.89 -11.85
N SER A 76 -1.30 0.68 -12.21
CA SER A 76 -0.57 0.42 -13.46
C SER A 76 -1.44 0.66 -14.69
N ASP A 77 -2.64 0.08 -14.70
CA ASP A 77 -3.50 0.05 -15.89
C ASP A 77 -4.19 1.39 -16.14
N ASP A 78 -4.59 2.10 -15.09
CA ASP A 78 -5.24 3.40 -15.23
C ASP A 78 -4.24 4.50 -15.58
N ILE A 79 -2.98 4.41 -15.11
CA ILE A 79 -1.91 5.32 -15.55
C ILE A 79 -1.55 5.05 -17.01
N GLU A 80 -1.47 3.79 -17.46
CA GLU A 80 -1.26 3.46 -18.87
C GLU A 80 -2.38 4.01 -19.75
N LYS A 81 -3.65 3.77 -19.41
CA LYS A 81 -4.80 4.34 -20.14
C LYS A 81 -4.78 5.86 -20.17
N TYR A 82 -4.44 6.51 -19.06
CA TYR A 82 -4.38 7.97 -18.98
C TYR A 82 -3.23 8.55 -19.83
N VAL A 83 -2.08 7.88 -19.87
CA VAL A 83 -0.95 8.23 -20.73
C VAL A 83 -1.30 8.04 -22.21
N GLU A 84 -1.96 6.94 -22.57
CA GLU A 84 -2.45 6.69 -23.93
C GLU A 84 -3.47 7.75 -24.37
N GLN A 85 -4.41 8.13 -23.51
CA GLN A 85 -5.38 9.19 -23.79
C GLN A 85 -4.70 10.54 -24.06
N ILE A 86 -3.73 10.95 -23.22
CA ILE A 86 -2.97 12.19 -23.43
C ILE A 86 -2.17 12.14 -24.74
N ALA A 87 -1.55 11.00 -25.06
CA ALA A 87 -0.83 10.82 -26.31
C ALA A 87 -1.74 10.93 -27.53
N ALA A 88 -2.95 10.35 -27.46
CA ALA A 88 -3.95 10.43 -28.52
C ALA A 88 -4.58 11.83 -28.67
N THR A 89 -4.60 12.66 -27.61
CA THR A 89 -5.12 14.04 -27.71
C THR A 89 -4.11 15.04 -28.27
N LYS A 90 -2.82 14.67 -28.35
CA LYS A 90 -1.72 15.52 -28.86
C LYS A 90 -1.32 15.19 -30.31
N ALA A 91 -1.86 14.13 -30.90
CA ALA A 91 -1.69 13.74 -32.31
C ALA A 91 -2.78 14.36 -33.18
#